data_AF-A0A8C0G8V2-F1
#
_entry.id   AF-A0A8C0G8V2-F1
#
_cell.length_a   1.000
_cell.length_b   1.000
_cell.length_c   1.000
_cell.angle_alpha   90.00
_cell.angle_beta   90.00
_cell.angle_gamma   90.00
#
_symmetry.space_group_name_H-M   'P 1'
#
loop_
_entity.id
_entity.type
_entity.pdbx_description
1 polymer ?
#
loop_
_entity_poly.entity_id
_entity_poly.type
_entity_poly.pdbx_seq_one_letter_code
_entity_poly.pdbx_strand_id
1 'polypeptide(L)'
;DRQMRELKLTELKKQAEERRAQNERAERRVRPGGYMAPTLDSSSSPAEQPQLITDVVRRFLAQADTFQQLEQLTRQNEEALVRLREEEEALQAELQGLTYSGEARVMGAQRLLEELWAHLRQEEMQRDAAKRQLDKVTRVLLVAKAGVEHLASKVQHIWLVSDGRFAGAPPDKAAGDYVLELLAETEEKLLQVLAELSDHDQRELLQKITKEEVGLGQGSPLSPPPRQPHHAGAAPRPSQPPPSPPLAALMLPSPAVPR
;
A
#
# COMPACT_ATOMS: atom_id res chain seq x y z
N ASP A 1 -21.30 -10.93 -6.70
CA ASP A 1 -21.28 -12.24 -6.00
C ASP A 1 -22.29 -12.39 -4.87
N ARG A 2 -22.32 -11.50 -3.86
CA ARG A 2 -23.28 -11.59 -2.74
C ARG A 2 -24.76 -11.60 -3.18
N GLN A 3 -25.14 -10.67 -4.06
CA GLN A 3 -26.50 -10.58 -4.60
C GLN A 3 -26.91 -11.84 -5.39
N MET A 4 -25.97 -12.46 -6.10
CA MET A 4 -26.23 -13.68 -6.87
C MET A 4 -26.49 -14.90 -5.96
N ARG A 5 -25.82 -14.95 -4.79
CA ARG A 5 -26.07 -15.97 -3.76
C ARG A 5 -27.40 -15.75 -3.06
N GLU A 6 -27.76 -14.50 -2.77
CA GLU A 6 -29.06 -14.15 -2.19
C GLU A 6 -30.22 -14.53 -3.12
N LEU A 7 -30.10 -14.25 -4.42
CA LEU A 7 -31.10 -14.65 -5.42
C LEU A 7 -31.24 -16.18 -5.53
N LYS A 8 -30.12 -16.92 -5.53
CA LYS A 8 -30.17 -18.40 -5.50
C LYS A 8 -30.84 -18.94 -4.25
N LEU A 9 -30.57 -18.35 -3.09
CA LEU A 9 -31.20 -18.75 -1.82
C LEU A 9 -32.71 -18.48 -1.83
N THR A 10 -33.16 -17.36 -2.39
CA THR A 10 -34.59 -17.07 -2.52
C THR A 10 -35.29 -18.04 -3.49
N GLU A 11 -34.62 -18.40 -4.59
CA GLU A 11 -35.16 -19.35 -5.56
C GLU A 11 -35.31 -20.76 -4.96
N LEU A 12 -34.29 -21.23 -4.23
CA LEU A 12 -34.31 -22.53 -3.55
C LEU A 12 -35.38 -22.59 -2.46
N LYS A 13 -35.57 -21.51 -1.69
CA LYS A 13 -36.65 -21.42 -0.69
C LYS A 13 -38.03 -21.51 -1.34
N LYS A 14 -38.23 -20.79 -2.45
CA LYS A 14 -39.48 -20.82 -3.20
C LYS A 14 -39.76 -22.22 -3.77
N GLN A 15 -38.77 -22.89 -4.34
CA GLN A 15 -38.91 -24.27 -4.81
C GLN A 15 -39.23 -25.25 -3.67
N ALA A 16 -38.63 -25.07 -2.49
CA ALA A 16 -38.91 -25.91 -1.33
C ALA A 16 -40.34 -25.72 -0.82
N GLU A 17 -40.83 -24.48 -0.72
CA GLU A 17 -42.21 -24.18 -0.34
C GLU A 17 -43.23 -24.72 -1.35
N GLU A 18 -42.94 -24.61 -2.65
CA GLU A 18 -43.81 -25.12 -3.70
C GLU A 18 -43.90 -26.66 -3.67
N ARG A 19 -42.78 -27.36 -3.44
CA ARG A 19 -42.78 -28.81 -3.22
C ARG A 19 -43.56 -29.20 -1.97
N ARG A 20 -43.45 -28.43 -0.89
CA ARG A 20 -44.21 -28.66 0.35
C ARG A 20 -45.71 -28.49 0.11
N ALA A 21 -46.12 -27.46 -0.61
CA ALA A 21 -47.51 -27.19 -0.96
C ALA A 21 -48.08 -28.25 -1.92
N GLN A 22 -47.27 -28.75 -2.86
CA GLN A 22 -47.68 -29.87 -3.73
C GLN A 22 -47.87 -31.16 -2.91
N ASN A 23 -46.98 -31.43 -1.96
CA ASN A 23 -47.11 -32.60 -1.07
C ASN A 23 -48.35 -32.48 -0.17
N GLU A 24 -48.61 -31.30 0.39
CA GLU A 24 -49.80 -31.06 1.22
C GLU A 24 -51.10 -31.16 0.39
N ARG A 25 -51.10 -30.72 -0.87
CA ARG A 25 -52.23 -30.92 -1.80
C ARG A 25 -52.41 -32.40 -2.14
N ALA A 26 -51.33 -33.16 -2.28
CA ALA A 26 -51.40 -34.61 -2.48
C ALA A 26 -51.97 -35.30 -1.24
N GLU A 27 -51.52 -34.93 -0.03
CA GLU A 27 -52.08 -35.45 1.23
C GLU A 27 -53.56 -35.11 1.41
N ARG A 28 -54.00 -33.91 1.01
CA ARG A 28 -55.41 -33.53 1.02
C ARG A 28 -56.26 -34.30 0.01
N ARG A 29 -55.67 -34.77 -1.10
CA ARG A 29 -56.34 -35.70 -2.04
C ARG A 29 -56.36 -37.14 -1.53
N VAL A 30 -55.42 -37.50 -0.65
CA VAL A 30 -55.25 -38.85 -0.11
C VAL A 30 -55.93 -39.05 1.24
N ARG A 31 -56.47 -38.01 1.91
CA ARG A 31 -57.48 -38.23 2.97
C ARG A 31 -58.75 -38.82 2.33
N PRO A 32 -59.04 -40.11 2.51
CA PRO A 32 -60.38 -40.58 2.22
C PRO A 32 -61.30 -39.88 3.21
N GLY A 33 -62.47 -39.43 2.75
CA GLY A 33 -63.57 -39.09 3.64
C GLY A 33 -63.70 -40.19 4.69
N GLY A 34 -63.91 -39.77 5.94
CA GLY A 34 -63.73 -40.56 7.15
C GLY A 34 -64.03 -42.04 6.97
N TYR A 35 -63.11 -42.87 7.46
CA TYR A 35 -63.34 -44.28 7.73
C TYR A 35 -64.60 -44.40 8.61
N MET A 36 -65.77 -44.49 7.97
CA MET A 36 -66.95 -45.11 8.54
C MET A 36 -66.55 -46.56 8.72
N ALA A 37 -66.11 -46.89 9.94
CA ALA A 37 -66.10 -48.27 10.37
C ALA A 37 -67.50 -48.84 10.07
N PRO A 38 -67.64 -49.92 9.29
CA PRO A 38 -68.95 -50.53 9.13
C PRO A 38 -69.31 -51.07 10.51
N THR A 39 -70.30 -50.45 11.14
CA THR A 39 -71.03 -51.09 12.23
C THR A 39 -71.59 -52.38 11.67
N LEU A 40 -71.06 -53.51 12.12
CA LEU A 40 -71.56 -54.84 11.80
C LEU A 40 -72.96 -54.96 12.40
N ASP A 41 -73.96 -54.59 11.62
CA ASP A 41 -75.35 -54.89 11.91
C ASP A 41 -75.53 -56.42 11.79
N SER A 42 -75.96 -57.02 12.87
CA SER A 42 -75.99 -58.48 13.09
C SER A 42 -77.26 -59.13 12.56
N SER A 43 -77.79 -58.65 11.42
CA SER A 43 -79.05 -59.16 10.84
C SER A 43 -79.01 -59.42 9.33
N SER A 44 -77.88 -59.85 8.76
CA SER A 44 -77.82 -60.26 7.35
C SER A 44 -78.15 -61.74 7.14
N SER A 45 -79.13 -61.99 6.28
CA SER A 45 -79.57 -63.29 5.74
C SER A 45 -78.40 -64.17 5.23
N PRO A 46 -78.48 -65.52 5.30
CA PRO A 46 -77.39 -66.43 4.91
C PRO A 46 -76.96 -66.38 3.44
N ALA A 47 -77.67 -65.64 2.59
CA ALA A 47 -77.42 -65.56 1.14
C ALA A 47 -76.42 -64.47 0.71
N GLU A 48 -76.06 -63.51 1.57
CA GLU A 48 -75.22 -62.34 1.21
C GLU A 48 -73.76 -62.46 1.68
N GLN A 49 -73.46 -63.35 2.61
CA GLN A 49 -72.11 -63.64 3.11
C GLN A 49 -71.07 -64.02 2.02
N PRO A 50 -71.40 -64.83 0.99
CA PRO A 50 -70.43 -65.12 -0.06
C PRO A 50 -70.08 -63.89 -0.92
N GLN A 51 -71.02 -62.94 -1.09
CA GLN A 51 -70.81 -61.72 -1.87
C GLN A 51 -69.85 -60.74 -1.17
N LEU A 52 -70.02 -60.59 0.16
CA LEU A 52 -69.14 -59.74 0.98
C LEU A 52 -67.69 -60.24 0.99
N ILE A 53 -67.51 -61.56 1.10
CA ILE A 53 -66.19 -62.19 1.07
C ILE A 53 -65.55 -61.99 -0.30
N THR A 54 -66.29 -62.19 -1.39
CA THR A 54 -65.75 -61.96 -2.74
C THR A 54 -65.42 -60.49 -2.98
N ASP A 55 -66.21 -59.55 -2.47
CA ASP A 55 -65.94 -58.12 -2.62
C ASP A 55 -64.73 -57.66 -1.81
N VAL A 56 -64.56 -58.18 -0.59
CA VAL A 56 -63.38 -57.93 0.24
C VAL A 56 -62.14 -58.52 -0.42
N VAL A 57 -62.19 -59.77 -0.89
CA VAL A 57 -61.09 -60.40 -1.63
C VAL A 57 -60.75 -59.62 -2.89
N ARG A 58 -61.74 -59.12 -3.63
CA ARG A 58 -61.53 -58.31 -4.84
C ARG A 58 -60.88 -56.97 -4.53
N ARG A 59 -61.24 -56.31 -3.42
CA ARG A 59 -60.60 -55.07 -2.95
C ARG A 59 -59.16 -55.30 -2.48
N PHE A 60 -58.90 -56.39 -1.77
CA PHE A 60 -57.53 -56.77 -1.37
C PHE A 60 -56.65 -57.06 -2.59
N LEU A 61 -57.16 -57.80 -3.58
CA LEU A 61 -56.43 -58.05 -4.82
C LEU A 61 -56.20 -56.76 -5.62
N ALA A 62 -57.18 -55.84 -5.67
CA ALA A 62 -57.02 -54.54 -6.32
C ALA A 62 -56.05 -53.60 -5.57
N GLN A 63 -55.76 -53.86 -4.29
CA GLN A 63 -54.84 -53.06 -3.48
C GLN A 63 -53.39 -53.59 -3.52
N ALA A 64 -53.17 -54.82 -4.00
CA ALA A 64 -51.85 -55.43 -4.11
C ALA A 64 -50.88 -54.58 -4.96
N ASP A 65 -51.36 -54.03 -6.08
CA ASP A 65 -50.58 -53.15 -6.96
C ASP A 65 -50.15 -51.85 -6.23
N THR A 66 -51.03 -51.27 -5.42
CA THR A 66 -50.71 -50.07 -4.63
C THR A 66 -49.68 -50.36 -3.54
N PHE A 67 -49.71 -51.55 -2.94
CA PHE A 67 -48.72 -51.98 -1.96
C PHE A 67 -47.34 -52.17 -2.61
N GLN A 68 -47.28 -52.84 -3.76
CA GLN A 68 -46.04 -52.99 -4.52
C GLN A 68 -45.47 -51.63 -4.94
N GLN A 69 -46.32 -50.70 -5.37
CA GLN A 69 -45.90 -49.35 -5.73
C GLN A 69 -45.34 -48.58 -4.53
N LEU A 70 -45.97 -48.70 -3.35
CA LEU A 70 -45.45 -48.08 -2.13
C LEU A 70 -44.11 -48.68 -1.73
N GLU A 71 -43.97 -50.01 -1.76
CA GLU A 71 -42.72 -50.71 -1.43
C GLU A 71 -41.58 -50.30 -2.38
N GLN A 72 -41.89 -50.14 -3.67
CA GLN A 72 -40.93 -49.64 -4.64
C GLN A 72 -40.54 -48.18 -4.38
N LEU A 73 -41.48 -47.32 -4.02
CA LEU A 73 -41.20 -45.94 -3.63
C LEU A 73 -40.37 -45.86 -2.34
N THR A 74 -40.60 -46.73 -1.36
CA THR A 74 -39.74 -46.78 -0.15
C THR A 74 -38.31 -47.17 -0.53
N ARG A 75 -38.13 -48.22 -1.34
CA ARG A 75 -36.79 -48.62 -1.81
C ARG A 75 -36.09 -47.49 -2.57
N GLN A 76 -36.79 -46.84 -3.49
CA GLN A 76 -36.23 -45.71 -4.25
C GLN A 76 -35.85 -44.53 -3.35
N ASN A 77 -36.66 -44.24 -2.33
CA ASN A 77 -36.35 -43.20 -1.35
C ASN A 77 -35.16 -43.58 -0.47
N GLU A 78 -35.04 -44.83 -0.04
CA GLU A 78 -33.89 -45.33 0.72
C GLU A 78 -32.60 -45.23 -0.10
N GLU A 79 -32.63 -45.66 -1.36
CA GLU A 79 -31.50 -45.50 -2.29
C GLU A 79 -31.13 -44.02 -2.49
N ALA A 80 -32.13 -43.15 -2.68
CA ALA A 80 -31.89 -41.72 -2.83
C ALA A 80 -31.30 -41.10 -1.54
N LEU A 81 -31.76 -41.52 -0.37
CA LEU A 81 -31.23 -41.05 0.92
C LEU A 81 -29.77 -41.45 1.11
N VAL A 82 -29.39 -42.68 0.73
CA VAL A 82 -27.99 -43.12 0.80
C VAL A 82 -27.12 -42.28 -0.13
N ARG A 83 -27.54 -42.10 -1.38
CA ARG A 83 -26.79 -41.26 -2.35
C ARG A 83 -26.62 -39.82 -1.86
N LEU A 84 -27.68 -39.22 -1.33
CA LEU A 84 -27.61 -37.85 -0.81
C LEU A 84 -26.67 -37.72 0.39
N ARG A 85 -26.56 -38.75 1.24
CA ARG A 85 -25.61 -38.75 2.37
C ARG A 85 -24.18 -38.87 1.88
N GLU A 86 -23.91 -39.75 0.92
CA GLU A 86 -22.58 -39.89 0.32
C GLU A 86 -22.16 -38.57 -0.39
N GLU A 87 -23.09 -37.94 -1.11
CA GLU A 87 -22.87 -36.62 -1.73
C GLU A 87 -22.62 -35.53 -0.69
N GLU A 88 -23.35 -35.52 0.42
CA GLU A 88 -23.13 -34.58 1.52
C GLU A 88 -21.72 -34.75 2.12
N GLU A 89 -21.32 -35.97 2.45
CA GLU A 89 -20.01 -36.28 3.01
C GLU A 89 -18.88 -35.89 2.04
N ALA A 90 -19.05 -36.16 0.74
CA ALA A 90 -18.10 -35.77 -0.28
C ALA A 90 -17.96 -34.23 -0.39
N LEU A 91 -19.08 -33.51 -0.41
CA LEU A 91 -19.09 -32.04 -0.47
C LEU A 91 -18.49 -31.42 0.80
N GLN A 92 -18.74 -32.00 1.97
CA GLN A 92 -18.13 -31.54 3.23
C GLN A 92 -16.61 -31.70 3.21
N ALA A 93 -16.10 -32.83 2.72
CA ALA A 93 -14.67 -33.04 2.56
C ALA A 93 -14.03 -32.05 1.57
N GLU A 94 -14.68 -31.79 0.42
CA GLU A 94 -14.20 -30.80 -0.55
C GLU A 94 -14.17 -29.40 0.05
N LEU A 95 -15.22 -29.00 0.77
CA LEU A 95 -15.29 -27.70 1.43
C LEU A 95 -14.19 -27.52 2.47
N GLN A 96 -13.90 -28.55 3.28
CA GLN A 96 -12.78 -28.52 4.22
C GLN A 96 -11.45 -28.35 3.48
N GLY A 97 -11.21 -29.11 2.41
CA GLY A 97 -10.01 -28.99 1.58
C GLY A 97 -9.83 -27.58 0.98
N LEU A 98 -10.92 -26.99 0.48
CA LEU A 98 -10.92 -25.62 -0.05
C LEU A 98 -10.69 -24.58 1.06
N THR A 99 -11.24 -24.81 2.25
CA THR A 99 -11.06 -23.90 3.40
C THR A 99 -9.60 -23.88 3.82
N TYR A 100 -8.99 -25.03 4.07
CA TYR A 100 -7.60 -25.09 4.49
C TYR A 100 -6.62 -24.62 3.41
N SER A 101 -6.85 -24.97 2.15
CA SER A 101 -6.01 -24.49 1.05
C SER A 101 -6.16 -22.97 0.81
N GLY A 102 -7.38 -22.45 0.96
CA GLY A 102 -7.67 -21.02 0.91
C GLY A 102 -6.97 -20.26 2.04
N GLU A 103 -7.09 -20.74 3.27
CA GLU A 103 -6.42 -20.18 4.44
C GLU A 103 -4.89 -20.21 4.28
N ALA A 104 -4.32 -21.34 3.86
CA ALA A 104 -2.89 -21.48 3.62
C ALA A 104 -2.39 -20.47 2.57
N ARG A 105 -3.14 -20.28 1.48
CA ARG A 105 -2.81 -19.31 0.43
C ARG A 105 -2.86 -17.87 0.96
N VAL A 106 -3.88 -17.51 1.74
CA VAL A 106 -4.02 -16.18 2.33
C VAL A 106 -2.88 -15.90 3.31
N MET A 107 -2.58 -16.86 4.19
CA MET A 107 -1.47 -16.74 5.14
C MET A 107 -0.11 -16.61 4.44
N GLY A 108 0.12 -17.38 3.37
CA GLY A 108 1.32 -17.27 2.56
C GLY A 108 1.45 -15.90 1.88
N ALA A 109 0.35 -15.39 1.32
CA ALA A 109 0.33 -14.06 0.71
C ALA A 109 0.56 -12.93 1.73
N GLN A 110 -0.01 -13.04 2.93
CA GLN A 110 0.21 -12.06 4.00
C GLN A 110 1.67 -12.02 4.45
N ARG A 111 2.30 -13.18 4.68
CA ARG A 111 3.72 -13.26 5.03
C ARG A 111 4.61 -12.64 3.95
N LEU A 112 4.36 -12.95 2.69
CA LEU A 112 5.11 -12.35 1.58
C LEU A 112 4.94 -10.82 1.55
N LEU A 113 3.73 -10.31 1.79
CA LEU A 113 3.52 -8.87 1.87
C LEU A 113 4.31 -8.24 3.03
N GLU A 114 4.30 -8.87 4.19
CA GLU A 114 5.09 -8.40 5.36
C GLU A 114 6.59 -8.35 5.06
N GLU A 115 7.12 -9.38 4.40
CA GLU A 115 8.52 -9.42 3.95
C GLU A 115 8.82 -8.29 2.96
N LEU A 116 7.97 -8.09 1.95
CA LEU A 116 8.13 -7.02 0.96
C LEU A 116 8.04 -5.63 1.62
N TRP A 117 7.14 -5.42 2.58
CA TRP A 117 7.07 -4.18 3.35
C TRP A 117 8.32 -3.95 4.19
N ALA A 118 8.86 -5.00 4.81
CA ALA A 118 10.11 -4.91 5.57
C ALA A 118 11.30 -4.53 4.66
N HIS A 119 11.41 -5.15 3.49
CA HIS A 119 12.43 -4.81 2.49
C HIS A 119 12.28 -3.38 1.99
N LEU A 120 11.07 -2.96 1.63
CA LEU A 120 10.80 -1.60 1.18
C LEU A 120 11.24 -0.57 2.23
N ARG A 121 10.86 -0.78 3.50
CA ARG A 121 11.22 0.12 4.59
C ARG A 121 12.73 0.20 4.83
N GLN A 122 13.42 -0.93 4.70
CA GLN A 122 14.88 -0.99 4.83
C GLN A 122 15.56 -0.22 3.69
N GLU A 123 15.11 -0.39 2.44
CA GLU A 123 15.64 0.33 1.29
C GLU A 123 15.36 1.84 1.37
N GLU A 124 14.17 2.24 1.83
CA GLU A 124 13.85 3.65 2.08
C GLU A 124 14.79 4.28 3.11
N MET A 125 15.07 3.56 4.20
CA MET A 125 15.99 4.02 5.25
C MET A 125 17.43 4.15 4.72
N GLN A 126 17.90 3.18 3.94
CA GLN A 126 19.22 3.24 3.30
C GLN A 126 19.32 4.40 2.32
N ARG A 127 18.30 4.59 1.48
CA ARG A 127 18.21 5.71 0.55
C ARG A 127 18.26 7.05 1.30
N ASP A 128 17.54 7.20 2.41
CA ASP A 128 17.54 8.42 3.20
C ASP A 128 18.90 8.68 3.86
N ALA A 129 19.56 7.64 4.35
CA ALA A 129 20.92 7.74 4.87
C ALA A 129 21.90 8.20 3.78
N ALA A 130 21.85 7.58 2.60
CA ALA A 130 22.69 7.96 1.46
C ALA A 130 22.44 9.41 1.00
N LYS A 131 21.17 9.83 0.91
CA LYS A 131 20.80 11.22 0.60
C LYS A 131 21.38 12.22 1.59
N ARG A 132 21.27 11.96 2.90
CA ARG A 132 21.85 12.82 3.93
C ARG A 132 23.37 12.92 3.82
N GLN A 133 24.06 11.83 3.48
CA GLN A 133 25.50 11.85 3.25
C GLN A 133 25.86 12.66 2.00
N LEU A 134 25.11 12.48 0.91
CA LEU A 134 25.28 13.27 -0.31
C LEU A 134 25.10 14.77 -0.02
N ASP A 135 24.00 15.16 0.63
CA ASP A 135 23.74 16.57 0.97
C ASP A 135 24.85 17.17 1.84
N LYS A 136 25.40 16.39 2.77
CA LYS A 136 26.55 16.79 3.59
C LYS A 136 27.79 17.04 2.74
N VAL A 137 28.14 16.10 1.87
CA VAL A 137 29.31 16.21 0.97
C VAL A 137 29.13 17.37 -0.01
N THR A 138 27.95 17.51 -0.62
CA THR A 138 27.62 18.63 -1.50
C THR A 138 27.80 19.98 -0.80
N ARG A 139 27.33 20.12 0.44
CA ARG A 139 27.52 21.35 1.23
C ARG A 139 29.00 21.66 1.46
N VAL A 140 29.80 20.66 1.85
CA VAL A 140 31.24 20.83 2.05
C VAL A 140 31.93 21.23 0.75
N LEU A 141 31.59 20.57 -0.36
CA LEU A 141 32.16 20.86 -1.68
C LEU A 141 31.79 22.26 -2.18
N LEU A 142 30.56 22.73 -1.93
CA LEU A 142 30.15 24.10 -2.27
C LEU A 142 30.96 25.15 -1.50
N VAL A 143 31.19 24.92 -0.20
CA VAL A 143 32.03 25.81 0.62
C VAL A 143 33.49 25.77 0.16
N ALA A 144 34.02 24.58 -0.12
CA ALA A 144 35.38 24.42 -0.64
C ALA A 144 35.54 25.13 -2.00
N LYS A 145 34.60 24.94 -2.93
CA LYS A 145 34.56 25.63 -4.22
C LYS A 145 34.59 27.15 -4.05
N ALA A 146 33.71 27.71 -3.22
CA ALA A 146 33.69 29.14 -2.95
C ALA A 146 35.02 29.63 -2.33
N GLY A 147 35.64 28.83 -1.46
CA GLY A 147 36.95 29.11 -0.90
C GLY A 147 38.07 29.16 -1.95
N VAL A 148 38.09 28.21 -2.89
CA VAL A 148 39.04 28.19 -4.01
C VAL A 148 38.80 29.37 -4.96
N GLU A 149 37.55 29.67 -5.32
CA GLU A 149 37.21 30.83 -6.15
C GLU A 149 37.63 32.15 -5.49
N HIS A 150 37.46 32.26 -4.16
CA HIS A 150 37.91 33.42 -3.41
C HIS A 150 39.43 33.54 -3.36
N LEU A 151 40.14 32.43 -3.17
CA LEU A 151 41.60 32.40 -3.22
C LEU A 151 42.11 32.81 -4.61
N ALA A 152 41.52 32.27 -5.67
CA ALA A 152 41.84 32.63 -7.04
C ALA A 152 41.62 34.10 -7.32
N SER A 153 40.52 34.67 -6.82
CA SER A 153 40.23 36.11 -6.94
C SER A 153 41.30 36.98 -6.26
N LYS A 154 41.88 36.53 -5.14
CA LYS A 154 42.97 37.27 -4.46
C LYS A 154 44.28 37.21 -5.22
N VAL A 155 44.56 36.07 -5.84
CA VAL A 155 45.84 35.77 -6.50
C VAL A 155 45.80 36.16 -8.00
N GLN A 156 44.64 36.61 -8.53
CA GLN A 156 44.43 36.91 -9.94
C GLN A 156 45.43 37.91 -10.56
N HIS A 157 46.00 38.81 -9.75
CA HIS A 157 46.91 39.86 -10.20
C HIS A 157 48.36 39.38 -10.38
N ILE A 158 48.66 38.15 -9.94
CA ILE A 158 49.97 37.53 -10.11
C ILE A 158 50.02 36.91 -11.50
N TRP A 159 50.96 37.39 -12.31
CA TRP A 159 51.18 36.91 -13.67
C TRP A 159 52.15 35.73 -13.63
N LEU A 160 51.70 34.60 -14.16
CA LEU A 160 52.55 33.43 -14.37
C LEU A 160 53.60 33.73 -15.43
N VAL A 161 54.83 33.30 -15.20
CA VAL A 161 55.88 33.31 -16.23
C VAL A 161 55.38 32.48 -17.43
N SER A 162 55.61 32.97 -18.65
CA SER A 162 54.96 32.54 -19.89
C SER A 162 55.09 31.05 -20.28
N ASP A 163 55.84 30.25 -19.51
CA ASP A 163 56.05 28.81 -19.73
C ASP A 163 55.16 27.91 -18.85
N GLY A 164 54.32 28.48 -17.97
CA GLY A 164 53.43 27.74 -17.09
C GLY A 164 52.22 27.11 -17.81
N ARG A 165 51.80 25.92 -17.36
CA ARG A 165 50.62 25.17 -17.87
C ARG A 165 49.31 25.98 -17.82
N PHE A 166 49.24 26.98 -16.93
CA PHE A 166 48.10 27.88 -16.76
C PHE A 166 48.37 29.33 -17.16
N ALA A 167 49.44 29.61 -17.91
CA ALA A 167 49.77 30.95 -18.41
C ALA A 167 48.81 31.48 -19.51
N GLY A 168 47.70 30.76 -19.76
CA GLY A 168 46.73 31.00 -20.84
C GLY A 168 45.35 31.44 -20.36
N ALA A 169 44.31 31.00 -21.07
CA ALA A 169 42.92 31.35 -20.77
C ALA A 169 42.47 30.79 -19.41
N PRO A 170 41.62 31.52 -18.67
CA PRO A 170 41.10 31.05 -17.39
C PRO A 170 40.32 29.74 -17.54
N PRO A 171 40.32 28.88 -16.51
CA PRO A 171 39.66 27.58 -16.57
C PRO A 171 38.16 27.72 -16.83
N ASP A 172 37.60 26.80 -17.63
CA ASP A 172 36.20 26.85 -18.04
C ASP A 172 35.28 26.50 -16.87
N LYS A 173 34.39 27.44 -16.50
CA LYS A 173 33.42 27.27 -15.41
C LYS A 173 32.40 26.15 -15.66
N ALA A 174 32.21 25.76 -16.93
CA ALA A 174 31.30 24.68 -17.30
C ALA A 174 31.95 23.29 -17.26
N ALA A 175 33.28 23.22 -17.17
CA ALA A 175 34.00 21.95 -17.09
C ALA A 175 33.80 21.29 -15.71
N GLY A 176 33.69 19.96 -15.70
CA GLY A 176 33.58 19.18 -14.45
C GLY A 176 34.82 19.35 -13.55
N ASP A 177 35.97 19.60 -14.16
CA ASP A 177 37.27 19.74 -13.48
C ASP A 177 37.62 21.18 -13.11
N TYR A 178 36.71 22.15 -13.35
CA TYR A 178 36.93 23.59 -13.14
C TYR A 178 37.60 23.93 -11.80
N VAL A 179 37.09 23.39 -10.69
CA VAL A 179 37.60 23.70 -9.35
C VAL A 179 39.02 23.16 -9.14
N LEU A 180 39.32 22.00 -9.74
CA LEU A 180 40.64 21.39 -9.66
C LEU A 180 41.66 22.17 -10.50
N GLU A 181 41.27 22.57 -11.71
CA GLU A 181 42.11 23.43 -12.58
C GLU A 181 42.36 24.78 -11.93
N LEU A 182 41.32 25.41 -11.37
CA LEU A 182 41.44 26.68 -10.66
C LEU A 182 42.36 26.56 -9.44
N LEU A 183 42.23 25.47 -8.67
CA LEU A 183 43.10 25.21 -7.53
C LEU A 183 44.56 25.04 -7.97
N ALA A 184 44.81 24.28 -9.03
CA ALA A 184 46.15 24.05 -9.57
C ALA A 184 46.79 25.34 -10.14
N GLU A 185 45.99 26.22 -10.76
CA GLU A 185 46.43 27.55 -11.18
C GLU A 185 46.79 28.43 -9.97
N THR A 186 45.95 28.44 -8.94
CA THR A 186 46.24 29.21 -7.71
C THR A 186 47.48 28.73 -6.99
N GLU A 187 47.72 27.42 -6.97
CA GLU A 187 48.92 26.82 -6.39
C GLU A 187 50.17 27.29 -7.13
N GLU A 188 50.18 27.28 -8.47
CA GLU A 188 51.32 27.68 -9.28
C GLU A 188 51.68 29.16 -9.06
N LYS A 189 50.67 30.04 -9.02
CA LYS A 189 50.87 31.47 -8.70
C LYS A 189 51.43 31.68 -7.29
N LEU A 190 50.92 30.94 -6.30
CA LEU A 190 51.40 31.05 -4.92
C LEU A 190 52.82 30.50 -4.76
N LEU A 191 53.18 29.43 -5.46
CA LEU A 191 54.54 28.89 -5.47
C LEU A 191 55.53 29.85 -6.12
N GLN A 192 55.13 30.51 -7.21
CA GLN A 192 55.94 31.55 -7.84
C GLN A 192 56.21 32.70 -6.86
N VAL A 193 55.17 33.23 -6.21
CA VAL A 193 55.33 34.27 -5.18
C VAL A 193 56.22 33.79 -4.03
N LEU A 194 56.06 32.55 -3.58
CA LEU A 194 56.89 31.99 -2.52
C LEU A 194 58.38 31.95 -2.93
N ALA A 195 58.68 31.58 -4.17
CA ALA A 195 60.03 31.57 -4.72
C ALA A 195 60.60 32.99 -4.89
N GLU A 196 59.79 33.95 -5.35
CA GLU A 196 60.21 35.35 -5.44
C GLU A 196 60.49 35.95 -4.06
N LEU A 197 59.70 35.58 -3.05
CA LEU A 197 59.85 36.06 -1.68
C LEU A 197 60.93 35.33 -0.86
N SER A 198 61.37 34.14 -1.29
CA SER A 198 62.35 33.36 -0.51
C SER A 198 63.72 34.02 -0.40
N ASP A 199 64.06 34.88 -1.35
CA ASP A 199 65.36 35.59 -1.40
C ASP A 199 65.32 36.97 -0.69
N HIS A 200 64.19 37.33 -0.07
CA HIS A 200 63.97 38.66 0.51
C HIS A 200 63.81 38.62 2.03
N ASP A 201 64.43 39.58 2.73
CA ASP A 201 64.30 39.72 4.18
C ASP A 201 62.87 40.14 4.58
N GLN A 202 62.22 39.31 5.39
CA GLN A 202 60.81 39.48 5.79
C GLN A 202 60.54 40.84 6.47
N ARG A 203 61.50 41.37 7.25
CA ARG A 203 61.37 42.70 7.89
C ARG A 203 61.36 43.84 6.89
N GLU A 204 62.17 43.74 5.83
CA GLU A 204 62.23 44.77 4.80
C GLU A 204 60.97 44.77 3.93
N LEU A 205 60.45 43.58 3.59
CA LEU A 205 59.17 43.42 2.89
C LEU A 205 58.02 44.03 3.67
N LEU A 206 57.90 43.74 4.98
CA LEU A 206 56.86 44.31 5.83
C LEU A 206 56.96 45.85 5.91
N GLN A 207 58.18 46.41 5.95
CA GLN A 207 58.36 47.86 5.90
C GLN A 207 57.95 48.45 4.56
N LYS A 208 58.22 47.79 3.43
CA LYS A 208 57.81 48.23 2.09
C LYS A 208 56.28 48.23 1.96
N ILE A 209 55.62 47.16 2.39
CA ILE A 209 54.15 47.07 2.43
C ILE A 209 53.56 48.19 3.28
N THR A 210 54.09 48.40 4.50
CA THR A 210 53.59 49.47 5.39
C THR A 210 53.78 50.86 4.77
N LYS A 211 54.88 51.11 4.05
CA LYS A 211 55.13 52.38 3.36
C LYS A 211 54.18 52.59 2.19
N GLU A 212 53.86 51.55 1.44
CA GLU A 212 52.90 51.60 0.33
C GLU A 212 51.46 51.77 0.82
N GLU A 213 51.06 51.10 1.91
CA GLU A 213 49.76 51.26 2.55
C GLU A 213 49.55 52.67 3.12
N VAL A 214 50.59 53.26 3.73
CA VAL A 214 50.56 54.64 4.25
C VAL A 214 50.59 55.67 3.13
N GLY A 215 51.25 55.38 2.00
CA GLY A 215 51.29 56.24 0.81
C GLY A 215 49.95 56.36 0.09
N LEU A 216 49.14 55.30 0.10
CA LEU A 216 47.78 55.30 -0.45
C LEU A 216 46.73 55.97 0.47
N GLY A 217 47.09 56.25 1.73
CA GLY A 217 46.27 57.00 2.70
C GLY A 217 46.43 58.52 2.65
N GLN A 218 47.31 59.07 1.81
CA GLN A 218 47.52 60.52 1.66
C GLN A 218 47.01 61.03 0.30
N GLY A 219 45.70 60.99 0.12
CA GLY A 219 45.01 61.55 -1.04
C GLY A 219 43.57 61.94 -0.72
N SER A 220 43.39 63.20 -0.28
CA SER A 220 42.13 63.93 0.01
C SER A 220 41.42 63.69 1.36
N PRO A 221 41.19 64.75 2.15
CA PRO A 221 40.24 64.71 3.25
C PRO A 221 38.82 64.67 2.67
N LEU A 222 38.17 63.51 2.74
CA LEU A 222 36.73 63.42 2.47
C LEU A 222 35.97 64.18 3.56
N SER A 223 35.50 65.37 3.16
CA SER A 223 34.52 66.18 3.88
C SER A 223 33.33 65.33 4.32
N PRO A 224 32.85 65.43 5.58
CA PRO A 224 31.67 64.71 6.01
C PRO A 224 30.43 65.20 5.22
N PRO A 225 29.53 64.31 4.77
CA PRO A 225 28.36 64.70 4.00
C PRO A 225 27.39 65.54 4.86
N PRO A 226 26.62 66.46 4.25
CA PRO A 226 25.70 67.31 4.97
C PRO A 226 24.58 66.47 5.59
N ARG A 227 24.32 66.74 6.88
CA ARG A 227 23.11 66.27 7.57
C ARG A 227 21.88 66.84 6.87
N GLN A 228 21.06 65.98 6.27
CA GLN A 228 19.67 66.31 5.94
C GLN A 228 18.71 65.65 6.94
N PRO A 229 17.57 66.31 7.21
CA PRO A 229 16.77 66.08 8.41
C PRO A 229 15.86 64.86 8.30
N HIS A 230 15.46 64.42 9.49
CA HIS A 230 14.49 63.37 9.80
C HIS A 230 13.30 63.28 8.82
N HIS A 231 13.09 62.09 8.27
CA HIS A 231 11.75 61.57 8.05
C HIS A 231 11.60 60.20 8.73
N ALA A 232 10.69 60.17 9.70
CA ALA A 232 10.23 58.97 10.38
C ALA A 232 9.49 58.06 9.39
N GLY A 233 9.74 56.74 9.46
CA GLY A 233 9.04 55.77 8.62
C GLY A 233 9.42 54.32 8.88
N ALA A 234 8.79 53.74 9.90
CA ALA A 234 8.45 52.31 10.06
C ALA A 234 9.56 51.24 10.05
N ALA A 235 9.79 50.64 11.22
CA ALA A 235 10.55 49.41 11.41
C ALA A 235 9.84 48.18 10.76
N PRO A 236 10.58 47.25 10.12
CA PRO A 236 10.01 45.97 9.73
C PRO A 236 9.96 45.02 10.93
N ARG A 237 8.76 44.47 11.18
CA ARG A 237 8.49 43.45 12.19
C ARG A 237 9.27 42.15 11.89
N PRO A 238 9.66 41.39 12.93
CA PRO A 238 10.24 40.06 12.74
C PRO A 238 9.18 39.09 12.19
N SER A 239 9.59 38.36 11.16
CA SER A 239 8.84 37.33 10.43
C SER A 239 8.37 36.23 11.39
N GLN A 240 7.06 35.97 11.42
CA GLN A 240 6.48 34.81 12.11
C GLN A 240 6.92 33.50 11.43
N PRO A 241 7.14 32.41 12.20
CA PRO A 241 7.30 31.08 11.62
C PRO A 241 5.98 30.58 11.00
N PRO A 242 6.04 29.71 9.98
CA PRO A 242 4.84 29.21 9.31
C PRO A 242 3.98 28.34 10.23
N PRO A 243 2.64 28.32 10.04
CA PRO A 243 1.75 27.52 10.86
C PRO A 243 1.92 26.02 10.60
N SER A 244 1.97 25.24 11.67
CA SER A 244 1.89 23.79 11.67
C SER A 244 0.62 23.29 10.97
N PRO A 245 0.67 22.20 10.19
CA PRO A 245 -0.53 21.62 9.59
C PRO A 245 -1.48 21.06 10.67
N PRO A 246 -2.81 21.06 10.41
CA PRO A 246 -3.79 20.65 11.41
C PRO A 246 -3.70 19.16 11.72
N LEU A 247 -3.62 18.84 13.01
CA LEU A 247 -3.92 17.55 13.60
C LEU A 247 -5.42 17.25 13.41
N ALA A 248 -5.79 16.62 12.29
CA ALA A 248 -7.10 16.05 12.11
C ALA A 248 -7.04 14.78 11.25
N ALA A 249 -7.64 13.72 11.79
CA ALA A 249 -8.12 12.51 11.10
C ALA A 249 -7.09 11.45 10.65
N LEU A 250 -6.50 10.76 11.64
CA LEU A 250 -6.35 9.30 11.55
C LEU A 250 -7.06 8.66 12.74
N MET A 251 -8.39 8.81 12.76
CA MET A 251 -9.25 7.89 13.50
C MET A 251 -9.23 6.55 12.76
N LEU A 252 -8.66 5.55 13.43
CA LEU A 252 -8.75 4.14 13.08
C LEU A 252 -10.23 3.72 12.97
N PRO A 253 -10.66 3.06 11.88
CA PRO A 253 -11.86 2.24 11.96
C PRO A 253 -11.49 0.89 12.61
N SER A 254 -12.03 0.68 13.80
CA SER A 254 -12.07 -0.61 14.50
C SER A 254 -12.78 -1.66 13.62
N PRO A 255 -12.21 -2.85 13.37
CA PRO A 255 -12.97 -3.92 12.74
C PRO A 255 -13.90 -4.55 13.78
N ALA A 256 -15.20 -4.32 13.58
CA ALA A 256 -16.27 -5.04 14.24
C ALA A 256 -16.13 -6.55 14.01
N VAL A 257 -16.14 -7.30 15.11
CA VAL A 257 -16.30 -8.75 15.14
C VAL A 257 -17.78 -9.09 14.88
N PRO A 258 -18.14 -9.88 13.87
CA PRO A 258 -19.44 -10.52 13.83
C PRO A 258 -19.38 -11.88 14.55
N ARG A 259 -20.38 -12.09 15.41
CA ARG A 259 -20.75 -13.38 16.00
C ARG A 259 -21.31 -14.33 14.95
#